data_AF-A0A7T8HMB7-F1
#
_entry.id   AF-A0A7T8HMB7-F1
#
_cell.length_a   1.000
_cell.length_b   1.000
_cell.length_c   1.000
_cell.angle_alpha   90.00
_cell.angle_beta   90.00
_cell.angle_gamma   90.00
#
_symmetry.space_group_name_H-M   'P 1'
#
loop_
_entity.id
_entity.type
_entity.pdbx_description
1 polymer ?
#
loop_
_entity_poly.entity_id
_entity_poly.type
_entity_poly.pdbx_seq_one_letter_code
_entity_poly.pdbx_strand_id
1 'polypeptide(L)'
;DQISTFEEIQPKLDKSCLPSGIVVAYDKEWAMFYAVSFLAPIPELHYGLKINKDMSFIMFFNVVVVSQEEINYICPSKIIKRFSDINNILSFLKNRLSNPSQFSQIEIAKKCLKAALEDEDSNDHLNFVLELLDLHLKCPKGRRYSPKLLGISTLWQNTSPALYNQIHDSGIIICLQ
;
A
#
# COMPACT_ATOMS: atom_id res chain seq x y z
N ASP A 1 7.62 -10.09 -27.42
CA ASP A 1 7.67 -9.42 -26.11
C ASP A 1 6.95 -8.07 -26.10
N GLN A 2 7.27 -7.11 -26.98
CA GLN A 2 6.53 -5.84 -27.07
C GLN A 2 5.03 -6.04 -27.28
N ILE A 3 4.22 -5.15 -26.71
CA ILE A 3 2.76 -5.06 -26.84
C ILE A 3 2.37 -3.60 -27.07
N SER A 4 1.66 -3.34 -28.16
CA SER A 4 1.18 -2.00 -28.55
C SER A 4 -0.28 -1.78 -28.21
N THR A 5 -1.10 -2.83 -28.23
CA THR A 5 -2.53 -2.74 -27.91
C THR A 5 -2.96 -3.76 -26.86
N PHE A 6 -4.11 -3.49 -26.23
CA PHE A 6 -4.68 -4.34 -25.19
C PHE A 6 -5.04 -5.74 -25.71
N GLU A 7 -5.49 -5.83 -26.96
CA GLU A 7 -5.88 -7.09 -27.62
C GLU A 7 -4.68 -8.04 -27.80
N GLU A 8 -3.45 -7.53 -27.76
CA GLU A 8 -2.24 -8.36 -27.83
C GLU A 8 -1.90 -9.09 -26.53
N ILE A 9 -2.50 -8.71 -25.39
CA ILE A 9 -2.21 -9.30 -24.09
C ILE A 9 -2.71 -10.75 -24.02
N GLN A 10 -3.95 -10.99 -24.45
CA GLN A 10 -4.57 -12.32 -24.40
C GLN A 10 -3.85 -13.38 -25.25
N PRO A 11 -3.50 -13.15 -26.53
CA PRO A 11 -2.80 -14.14 -27.35
C PRO A 11 -1.36 -14.40 -26.87
N LYS A 12 -0.74 -13.46 -26.16
CA LYS A 12 0.59 -13.62 -25.56
C LYS A 12 0.55 -14.24 -24.17
N LEU A 13 -0.64 -14.50 -23.63
CA LEU A 13 -0.84 -15.11 -22.33
C LEU A 13 -0.51 -16.59 -22.37
N ASP A 14 0.78 -16.92 -22.31
CA ASP A 14 1.20 -18.26 -21.98
C ASP A 14 1.13 -18.44 -20.46
N LYS A 15 0.14 -19.21 -19.99
CA LYS A 15 -0.05 -19.49 -18.56
C LYS A 15 1.17 -20.18 -17.92
N SER A 16 2.04 -20.81 -18.73
CA SER A 16 3.29 -21.40 -18.23
C SER A 16 4.33 -20.35 -17.83
N CYS A 17 4.23 -19.12 -18.34
CA CYS A 17 5.14 -18.03 -18.04
C CYS A 17 4.74 -17.21 -16.80
N LEU A 18 3.51 -17.39 -16.29
CA LEU A 18 3.02 -16.67 -15.13
C LEU A 18 3.51 -17.33 -13.83
N PRO A 19 3.72 -16.55 -12.75
CA PRO A 19 3.97 -17.12 -11.44
C PRO A 19 2.83 -18.08 -11.03
N SER A 20 3.19 -19.19 -10.38
CA SER A 20 2.22 -20.17 -9.87
C SER A 20 1.15 -19.50 -8.98
N GLY A 21 -0.12 -19.83 -9.19
CA GLY A 21 -1.24 -19.32 -8.39
C GLY A 21 -1.86 -18.01 -8.90
N ILE A 22 -1.41 -17.49 -10.05
CA ILE A 22 -2.05 -16.35 -10.71
C ILE A 22 -3.30 -16.80 -11.45
N VAL A 23 -4.42 -16.15 -11.13
CA VAL A 23 -5.67 -16.19 -11.88
C VAL A 23 -5.69 -14.97 -12.80
N VAL A 24 -6.27 -15.13 -13.98
CA VAL A 24 -6.43 -14.04 -14.95
C VAL A 24 -7.91 -13.89 -15.26
N ALA A 25 -8.43 -12.68 -15.07
CA ALA A 25 -9.77 -12.27 -15.47
C ALA A 25 -9.67 -11.22 -16.57
N TYR A 26 -10.57 -11.30 -17.53
CA TYR A 26 -10.63 -10.39 -18.66
C TYR A 26 -12.03 -9.79 -18.77
N ASP A 27 -12.04 -8.51 -19.10
CA ASP A 27 -13.20 -7.75 -19.56
C ASP A 27 -12.81 -6.97 -20.83
N LYS A 28 -13.78 -6.38 -21.52
CA LYS A 28 -13.52 -5.57 -22.72
C LYS A 28 -12.65 -4.34 -22.43
N GLU A 29 -12.69 -3.83 -21.19
CA GLU A 29 -12.01 -2.59 -20.82
C GLU A 29 -10.78 -2.82 -19.93
N TRP A 30 -10.55 -4.03 -19.44
CA TRP A 30 -9.42 -4.33 -18.57
C TRP A 30 -9.06 -5.83 -18.51
N ALA A 31 -7.81 -6.11 -18.15
CA ALA A 31 -7.30 -7.43 -17.82
C ALA A 31 -6.74 -7.39 -16.39
N MET A 32 -7.07 -8.37 -15.56
CA MET A 32 -6.65 -8.44 -14.18
C MET A 32 -5.95 -9.75 -13.90
N PHE A 33 -4.72 -9.65 -13.40
CA PHE A 33 -3.87 -10.76 -12.99
C PHE A 33 -3.76 -10.71 -11.47
N TYR A 34 -4.16 -11.77 -10.77
CA TYR A 34 -4.23 -11.72 -9.31
C TYR A 34 -3.98 -13.07 -8.65
N ALA A 35 -3.47 -13.02 -7.42
CA ALA A 35 -3.32 -14.19 -6.56
C ALA A 35 -4.40 -14.20 -5.49
N VAL A 36 -5.01 -15.36 -5.27
CA VAL A 36 -6.02 -15.60 -4.23
C VAL A 36 -5.44 -16.53 -3.17
N SER A 37 -5.69 -16.22 -1.91
CA SER A 37 -5.42 -17.09 -0.78
C SER A 37 -6.69 -17.76 -0.29
N PHE A 38 -6.55 -19.04 0.02
CA PHE A 38 -7.62 -19.88 0.56
C PHE A 38 -7.31 -20.32 2.00
N LEU A 39 -6.42 -19.60 2.69
CA LEU A 39 -6.07 -19.90 4.08
C LEU A 39 -7.19 -19.53 5.07
N ALA A 40 -7.97 -18.50 4.73
CA ALA A 40 -9.14 -18.08 5.49
C ALA A 40 -10.43 -18.79 4.98
N PRO A 41 -11.51 -18.84 5.79
CA PRO A 41 -12.79 -19.39 5.36
C PRO A 41 -13.40 -18.70 4.13
N ILE A 42 -13.04 -17.43 3.93
CA ILE A 42 -13.42 -16.62 2.77
C ILE A 42 -12.15 -16.39 1.94
N PRO A 43 -12.13 -16.68 0.62
CA PRO A 43 -10.98 -16.42 -0.21
C PRO A 43 -10.62 -14.93 -0.24
N GLU A 44 -9.33 -14.61 -0.09
CA GLU A 44 -8.83 -13.24 -0.04
C GLU A 44 -7.87 -12.95 -1.19
N LEU A 45 -7.97 -11.75 -1.77
CA LEU A 45 -7.02 -11.26 -2.77
C LEU A 45 -5.72 -10.84 -2.09
N HIS A 46 -4.62 -11.50 -2.43
CA HIS A 46 -3.30 -11.18 -1.87
C HIS A 46 -2.60 -10.08 -2.63
N TYR A 47 -2.58 -10.14 -3.95
CA TYR A 47 -1.97 -9.11 -4.79
C TYR A 47 -2.43 -9.26 -6.23
N GLY A 48 -2.19 -8.23 -7.02
CA GLY A 48 -2.43 -8.31 -8.44
C GLY A 48 -2.11 -7.04 -9.19
N LEU A 49 -2.35 -7.14 -10.50
CA LEU A 49 -2.11 -6.14 -11.50
C LEU A 49 -3.35 -6.04 -12.37
N LYS A 50 -3.97 -4.86 -12.38
CA LYS A 50 -5.05 -4.51 -13.31
C LYS A 50 -4.47 -3.65 -14.42
N ILE A 51 -4.69 -4.04 -15.66
CA ILE A 51 -4.27 -3.33 -16.88
C ILE A 51 -5.54 -2.87 -17.57
N ASN A 52 -5.67 -1.58 -17.83
CA ASN A 52 -6.80 -1.00 -18.55
C ASN A 52 -6.53 -1.05 -20.07
N LYS A 53 -7.58 -0.83 -20.86
CA LYS A 53 -7.53 -0.82 -22.32
C LYS A 53 -6.55 0.16 -22.93
N ASP A 54 -6.31 1.29 -22.27
CA ASP A 54 -5.31 2.29 -22.65
C ASP A 54 -3.86 1.88 -22.28
N MET A 55 -3.67 0.63 -21.85
CA MET A 55 -2.41 0.07 -21.36
C MET A 55 -1.90 0.71 -20.06
N SER A 56 -2.67 1.60 -19.43
CA SER A 56 -2.40 2.04 -18.06
C SER A 56 -2.65 0.90 -17.08
N PHE A 57 -2.01 0.95 -15.92
CA PHE A 57 -2.15 -0.13 -14.96
C PHE A 57 -2.13 0.33 -13.50
N ILE A 58 -2.71 -0.51 -12.65
CA ILE A 58 -2.74 -0.36 -11.21
C ILE A 58 -2.28 -1.68 -10.59
N MET A 59 -1.38 -1.59 -9.63
CA MET A 59 -0.95 -2.72 -8.82
C MET A 59 -1.58 -2.62 -7.45
N PHE A 60 -1.89 -3.76 -6.86
CA PHE A 60 -2.37 -3.83 -5.50
C PHE A 60 -1.71 -4.98 -4.74
N PHE A 61 -1.63 -4.82 -3.44
CA PHE A 61 -1.21 -5.82 -2.47
C PHE A 61 -2.18 -5.74 -1.29
N ASN A 62 -2.87 -6.85 -1.03
CA ASN A 62 -4.10 -6.92 -0.25
C ASN A 62 -5.12 -5.89 -0.75
N VAL A 63 -5.63 -5.03 0.13
CA VAL A 63 -6.57 -3.94 -0.18
C VAL A 63 -5.88 -2.62 -0.57
N VAL A 64 -4.55 -2.63 -0.75
CA VAL A 64 -3.77 -1.41 -0.89
C VAL A 64 -3.14 -1.28 -2.27
N VAL A 65 -3.27 -0.10 -2.87
CA VAL A 65 -2.58 0.25 -4.13
C VAL A 65 -1.07 0.41 -3.88
N VAL A 66 -0.28 -0.28 -4.70
CA VAL A 66 1.18 -0.24 -4.69
C VAL A 66 1.66 0.93 -5.54
N SER A 67 2.64 1.70 -5.04
CA SER A 67 3.14 2.87 -5.77
C SER A 67 3.98 2.43 -6.98
N GLN A 68 3.86 3.17 -8.09
CA GLN A 68 4.68 2.95 -9.28
C GLN A 68 6.18 3.13 -9.00
N GLU A 69 6.53 4.01 -8.07
CA GLU A 69 7.91 4.30 -7.70
C GLU A 69 8.66 3.04 -7.24
N GLU A 70 7.95 2.09 -6.63
CA GLU A 70 8.49 0.81 -6.14
C GLU A 70 8.93 -0.12 -7.28
N ILE A 71 8.46 0.11 -8.51
CA ILE A 71 8.75 -0.73 -9.68
C ILE A 71 9.34 0.08 -10.84
N ASN A 72 9.82 1.31 -10.62
CA ASN A 72 10.39 2.14 -11.69
C ASN A 72 11.52 1.45 -12.45
N TYR A 73 12.26 0.54 -11.81
CA TYR A 73 13.30 -0.27 -12.45
C TYR A 73 12.76 -1.39 -13.35
N ILE A 74 11.50 -1.80 -13.15
CA ILE A 74 10.80 -2.80 -13.97
C ILE A 74 10.07 -2.09 -15.12
N CYS A 75 9.23 -1.11 -14.78
CA CYS A 75 8.42 -0.38 -15.74
C CYS A 75 8.52 1.12 -15.41
N PRO A 76 9.40 1.87 -16.10
CA PRO A 76 9.58 3.30 -15.82
C PRO A 76 8.34 4.16 -16.13
N SER A 77 7.46 3.69 -17.02
CA SER A 77 6.23 4.37 -17.39
C SER A 77 5.01 3.76 -16.72
N LYS A 78 3.95 4.55 -16.49
CA LYS A 78 2.63 4.07 -16.06
C LYS A 78 1.85 3.32 -17.16
N ILE A 79 2.51 3.02 -18.27
CA ILE A 79 1.94 2.35 -19.44
C ILE A 79 2.77 1.10 -19.71
N ILE A 80 2.10 -0.03 -19.86
CA ILE A 80 2.74 -1.31 -20.18
C ILE A 80 3.03 -1.35 -21.68
N LYS A 81 4.29 -1.63 -22.02
CA LYS A 81 4.77 -1.74 -23.42
C LYS A 81 5.34 -3.11 -23.75
N ARG A 82 5.61 -3.94 -22.74
CA ARG A 82 6.18 -5.28 -22.90
C ARG A 82 5.42 -6.26 -22.04
N PHE A 83 5.18 -7.45 -22.58
CA PHE A 83 4.55 -8.52 -21.82
C PHE A 83 5.46 -9.00 -20.68
N SER A 84 6.79 -8.96 -20.85
CA SER A 84 7.75 -9.22 -19.77
C SER A 84 7.52 -8.35 -18.53
N ASP A 85 7.07 -7.11 -18.69
CA ASP A 85 6.85 -6.19 -17.57
C ASP A 85 5.72 -6.72 -16.68
N ILE A 86 4.67 -7.30 -17.27
CA ILE A 86 3.56 -7.95 -16.54
C ILE A 86 4.12 -9.06 -15.64
N ASN A 87 4.92 -9.97 -16.20
CA ASN A 87 5.51 -11.09 -15.46
C ASN A 87 6.46 -10.61 -14.35
N ASN A 88 7.27 -9.60 -14.64
CA ASN A 88 8.23 -9.05 -13.69
C ASN A 88 7.51 -8.33 -12.54
N ILE A 89 6.45 -7.57 -12.82
CA ILE A 89 5.62 -6.92 -11.80
C ILE A 89 4.94 -7.96 -10.92
N LEU A 90 4.34 -9.00 -11.50
CA LEU A 90 3.71 -10.08 -10.73
C LEU A 90 4.72 -10.83 -9.85
N SER A 91 5.94 -11.04 -10.36
CA SER A 91 7.02 -11.66 -9.60
C SER A 91 7.50 -10.77 -8.45
N PHE A 92 7.60 -9.45 -8.67
CA PHE A 92 7.87 -8.48 -7.62
C PHE A 92 6.80 -8.53 -6.51
N LEU A 93 5.52 -8.52 -6.87
CA LEU A 93 4.41 -8.61 -5.91
C LEU A 93 4.41 -9.95 -5.14
N LYS A 94 4.75 -11.05 -5.82
CA LYS A 94 4.92 -12.37 -5.18
C LYS A 94 6.07 -12.38 -4.17
N ASN A 95 7.22 -11.81 -4.53
CA ASN A 95 8.39 -11.75 -3.65
C ASN A 95 8.13 -10.86 -2.43
N ARG A 96 7.35 -9.80 -2.60
CA ARG A 96 6.85 -8.96 -1.51
C ARG A 96 6.02 -9.74 -0.49
N LEU A 97 5.21 -10.71 -0.92
CA LEU A 97 4.50 -11.61 -0.01
C LEU A 97 5.46 -12.46 0.83
N SER A 98 6.57 -12.89 0.25
CA SER A 98 7.55 -13.77 0.90
C SER A 98 8.47 -13.02 1.87
N ASN A 99 8.63 -11.70 1.69
CA ASN A 99 9.47 -10.83 2.51
C ASN A 99 8.66 -9.66 3.12
N PRO A 100 7.74 -9.93 4.08
CA PRO A 100 6.88 -8.91 4.67
C PRO A 100 7.65 -7.82 5.44
N SER A 101 8.91 -8.09 5.84
CA SER A 101 9.78 -7.13 6.54
C SER A 101 10.09 -5.85 5.74
N GLN A 102 9.91 -5.86 4.41
CA GLN A 102 10.12 -4.67 3.57
C GLN A 102 8.94 -3.69 3.58
N PHE A 103 7.75 -4.10 4.04
CA PHE A 103 6.56 -3.27 3.99
C PHE A 103 5.93 -3.14 5.36
N SER A 104 6.13 -1.96 5.96
CA SER A 104 5.60 -1.66 7.28
C SER A 104 4.07 -1.79 7.29
N GLN A 105 3.51 -2.63 8.15
CA GLN A 105 2.07 -2.70 8.39
C GLN A 105 1.48 -1.33 8.75
N ILE A 106 2.30 -0.44 9.32
CA ILE A 106 1.97 0.95 9.60
C ILE A 106 1.70 1.74 8.32
N GLU A 107 2.45 1.50 7.23
CA GLU A 107 2.20 2.14 5.93
C GLU A 107 0.89 1.66 5.30
N ILE A 108 0.53 0.39 5.48
CA ILE A 108 -0.77 -0.15 5.08
C ILE A 108 -1.88 0.53 5.86
N ALA A 109 -1.77 0.57 7.20
CA ALA A 109 -2.74 1.25 8.06
C ALA A 109 -2.92 2.73 7.69
N LYS A 110 -1.81 3.45 7.42
CA LYS A 110 -1.85 4.84 6.95
C LYS A 110 -2.64 5.00 5.65
N LYS A 111 -2.43 4.12 4.66
CA LYS A 111 -3.15 4.20 3.38
C LYS A 111 -4.65 3.94 3.57
N CYS A 112 -5.03 2.98 4.42
CA CYS A 112 -6.45 2.75 4.75
C CYS A 112 -7.08 3.96 5.44
N LEU A 113 -6.40 4.57 6.42
CA LEU A 113 -6.90 5.76 7.12
C LEU A 113 -7.01 6.98 6.19
N LYS A 114 -6.10 7.13 5.22
CA LYS A 114 -6.19 8.19 4.20
C LYS A 114 -7.38 8.01 3.27
N ALA A 115 -7.67 6.78 2.83
CA ALA A 115 -8.85 6.53 2.00
C ALA A 115 -10.16 6.87 2.74
N ALA A 116 -10.23 6.61 4.05
CA ALA A 116 -11.38 6.99 4.88
C ALA A 116 -11.54 8.51 5.06
N LEU A 117 -10.49 9.30 4.86
CA LEU A 117 -10.53 10.76 4.92
C LEU A 117 -11.03 11.42 3.63
N GLU A 118 -11.01 10.72 2.49
CA GLU A 118 -11.48 11.27 1.21
C GLU A 118 -13.01 11.51 1.21
N ASP A 119 -13.75 10.90 2.13
CA ASP A 119 -15.21 10.99 2.26
C ASP A 119 -15.69 12.02 3.34
N GLU A 120 -14.80 12.54 4.20
CA GLU A 120 -15.16 13.48 5.28
C GLU A 120 -14.20 14.69 5.32
N ASP A 121 -14.72 15.89 5.03
CA ASP A 121 -13.97 17.16 4.87
C ASP A 121 -13.07 17.58 6.05
N SER A 122 -13.17 16.95 7.23
CA SER A 122 -12.33 17.27 8.39
C SER A 122 -12.50 16.26 9.52
N ASN A 123 -11.79 15.13 9.46
CA ASN A 123 -11.69 14.23 10.62
C ASN A 123 -10.36 14.44 11.38
N ASP A 124 -10.38 15.42 12.28
CA ASP A 124 -9.23 15.82 13.09
C ASP A 124 -8.62 14.68 13.92
N HIS A 125 -9.43 13.70 14.32
CA HIS A 125 -8.97 12.51 15.04
C HIS A 125 -8.16 11.58 14.12
N LEU A 126 -8.62 11.36 12.89
CA LEU A 126 -7.88 10.55 11.92
C LEU A 126 -6.56 11.21 11.52
N ASN A 127 -6.56 12.55 11.35
CA ASN A 127 -5.34 13.31 11.09
C ASN A 127 -4.32 13.18 12.23
N PHE A 128 -4.79 13.20 13.48
CA PHE A 128 -3.94 12.95 14.66
C PHE A 128 -3.33 11.54 14.65
N VAL A 129 -4.14 10.51 14.38
CA VAL A 129 -3.65 9.13 14.31
C VAL A 129 -2.65 8.95 13.17
N LEU A 130 -2.91 9.54 11.99
CA LEU A 130 -1.98 9.52 10.86
C LEU A 130 -0.62 10.15 11.21
N GLU A 131 -0.62 11.28 11.91
CA GLU A 131 0.60 11.93 12.36
C GLU A 131 1.39 11.03 13.34
N LEU A 132 0.72 10.36 14.28
CA LEU A 132 1.36 9.42 15.19
C LEU A 132 1.99 8.23 14.46
N LEU A 133 1.32 7.69 13.44
CA LEU A 133 1.87 6.61 12.61
C LEU A 133 3.09 7.08 11.81
N ASP A 134 3.08 8.31 11.29
CA ASP A 134 4.23 8.92 10.63
C ASP A 134 5.45 9.08 11.57
N LEU A 135 5.20 9.42 12.84
CA LEU A 135 6.25 9.57 13.85
C LEU A 135 6.85 8.24 14.29
N HIS A 136 6.04 7.16 14.32
CA HIS A 136 6.51 5.80 14.60
C HIS A 136 7.52 5.30 13.57
N LEU A 137 7.36 5.70 12.31
CA LEU A 137 8.24 5.30 11.21
C LEU A 137 9.57 6.07 11.19
N LYS A 138 9.66 7.19 11.92
CA LYS A 138 10.85 8.03 11.98
C LYS A 138 11.73 7.66 13.17
N CYS A 139 13.04 7.73 12.94
CA CYS A 139 14.03 7.70 14.01
C CYS A 139 13.72 8.82 15.03
N PRO A 140 13.87 8.60 16.36
CA PRO A 140 13.54 9.60 17.38
C PRO A 140 14.16 10.99 17.12
N LYS A 141 15.39 11.05 16.60
CA LYS A 141 16.09 12.30 16.30
C LYS A 141 15.58 13.03 15.06
N GLY A 142 14.82 12.36 14.19
CA GLY A 142 14.27 12.91 12.95
C GLY A 142 12.78 13.24 13.02
N ARG A 143 12.15 13.08 14.19
CA ARG A 143 10.74 13.39 14.40
C ARG A 143 10.50 14.90 14.38
N ARG A 144 9.47 15.31 13.64
CA ARG A 144 8.98 16.69 13.61
C ARG A 144 7.51 16.65 13.97
N TYR A 145 7.13 17.39 15.00
CA TYR A 145 5.78 17.41 15.54
C TYR A 145 5.02 18.61 14.99
N SER A 146 3.74 18.43 14.67
CA SER A 146 2.87 19.53 14.31
C SER A 146 2.59 20.42 15.53
N PRO A 147 2.31 21.72 15.34
CA PRO A 147 1.91 22.60 16.44
C PRO A 147 0.66 22.09 17.18
N LYS A 148 -0.26 21.43 16.46
CA LYS A 148 -1.49 20.85 17.02
C LYS A 148 -1.17 19.69 17.96
N LEU A 149 -0.30 18.77 17.54
CA LEU A 149 0.15 17.65 18.35
C LEU A 149 0.91 18.11 19.60
N LEU A 150 1.77 19.13 19.46
CA LEU A 150 2.47 19.75 20.59
C LEU A 150 1.50 20.41 21.58
N GLY A 151 0.50 21.12 21.07
CA GLY A 151 -0.56 21.73 21.89
C GLY A 151 -1.34 20.70 22.69
N ILE A 152 -1.76 19.60 22.05
CA ILE A 152 -2.46 18.49 22.71
C ILE A 152 -1.58 17.84 23.78
N SER A 153 -0.31 17.58 23.45
CA SER A 153 0.63 16.95 24.39
C SER A 153 0.86 17.83 25.63
N THR A 154 1.00 19.15 25.43
CA THR A 154 1.14 20.13 26.52
C THR A 154 -0.13 20.18 27.37
N LEU A 155 -1.31 20.16 26.75
CA LEU A 155 -2.58 20.13 27.45
C LEU A 155 -2.70 18.87 28.31
N TRP A 156 -2.36 17.70 27.78
CA TRP A 156 -2.40 16.44 28.52
C TRP A 156 -1.41 16.41 29.67
N GLN A 157 -0.18 16.89 29.45
CA GLN A 157 0.84 17.01 30.48
C GLN A 157 0.38 17.91 31.63
N ASN A 158 -0.29 19.03 31.33
CA ASN A 158 -0.79 19.94 32.35
C ASN A 158 -2.06 19.44 33.05
N THR A 159 -2.90 18.67 32.36
CA THR A 159 -4.19 18.21 32.90
C THR A 159 -4.04 16.94 33.75
N SER A 160 -3.25 15.97 33.29
CA SER A 160 -3.00 14.71 34.00
C SER A 160 -1.63 14.14 33.62
N PRO A 161 -0.55 14.61 34.29
CA PRO A 161 0.81 14.16 34.00
C PRO A 161 0.99 12.65 34.18
N ALA A 162 0.33 12.05 35.17
CA ALA A 162 0.44 10.62 35.46
C ALA A 162 -0.12 9.77 34.30
N LEU A 163 -1.28 10.15 33.75
CA LEU A 163 -1.86 9.46 32.60
C LEU A 163 -1.03 9.69 31.34
N TYR A 164 -0.56 10.91 31.11
CA TYR A 164 0.30 11.22 29.97
C TYR A 164 1.57 10.37 29.98
N ASN A 165 2.27 10.30 31.11
CA ASN A 165 3.46 9.47 31.27
C ASN A 165 3.16 7.99 31.05
N GLN A 166 2.04 7.48 31.56
CA GLN A 166 1.65 6.08 31.35
C GLN A 166 1.41 5.77 29.85
N ILE A 167 0.75 6.67 29.12
CA ILE A 167 0.49 6.47 27.69
C ILE A 167 1.79 6.64 26.87
N HIS A 168 2.64 7.60 27.24
CA HIS A 168 3.96 7.76 26.64
C HIS A 168 4.84 6.52 26.83
N ASP A 169 4.91 5.99 28.05
CA ASP A 169 5.73 4.82 28.39
C ASP A 169 5.21 3.54 27.73
N SER A 170 3.90 3.48 27.45
CA SER A 170 3.30 2.41 26.63
C SER A 170 3.66 2.48 25.14
N GLY A 171 4.30 3.57 24.70
CA GLY A 171 4.70 3.80 23.31
C GLY A 171 3.56 4.24 22.38
N ILE A 172 2.35 4.46 22.89
CA ILE A 172 1.18 4.86 22.09
C ILE A 172 1.35 6.29 21.56
N ILE A 173 1.85 7.20 22.39
CA ILE A 173 2.19 8.58 22.01
C ILE A 173 3.69 8.71 22.02
N ILE A 174 4.24 9.30 20.96
CA ILE A 174 5.69 9.53 20.86
C ILE A 174 6.01 11.01 20.75
N CYS A 175 5.49 11.81 21.69
CA CYS A 175 5.72 13.24 21.77
C CYS A 175 6.84 13.58 22.76
N LEU A 176 7.22 14.85 22.81
CA LEU A 176 8.32 15.36 23.65
C LEU A 176 8.08 15.08 25.15
N GLN A 177 9.17 14.74 25.83
CA GLN A 177 9.46 15.18 27.19
C GLN A 177 10.13 16.55 27.14
#